data_AF-A0A7C5PIC2-F1
#
_entry.id   AF-A0A7C5PIC2-F1
#
_cell.length_a   1.000
_cell.length_b   1.000
_cell.length_c   1.000
_cell.angle_alpha   90.00
_cell.angle_beta   90.00
_cell.angle_gamma   90.00
#
_symmetry.space_group_name_H-M   'P 1'
#
loop_
_entity.id
_entity.type
_entity.pdbx_description
1 polymer ?
#
loop_
_entity_poly.entity_id
_entity_poly.type
_entity_poly.pdbx_seq_one_letter_code
_entity_poly.pdbx_strand_id
1 'polypeptide(L)'
;MSTQTSKKESKRRIQIDGSAEFKLKVKAALDLIKKAGYYDFFTKYIREIKEIDGFTQLREAEAKIWANKYAVQNPVDAASLFIQKAYHMKEYLEGKLYYGGDAERRSVEKRIEFLEKLRQKCRSREVANECERLLKSWNDSVFL
;
A
#
# COMPACT_ATOMS: atom_id res chain seq x y z
N MET A 1 38.07 16.71 -18.70
CA MET A 1 36.61 16.81 -18.88
C MET A 1 36.01 15.47 -18.48
N SER A 2 35.44 15.39 -17.29
CA SER A 2 34.73 14.18 -16.84
C SER A 2 33.39 14.63 -16.28
N THR A 3 32.40 14.71 -17.15
CA THR A 3 31.02 15.01 -16.80
C THR A 3 30.46 13.87 -15.95
N GLN A 4 30.43 14.06 -14.64
CA GLN A 4 29.54 13.32 -13.76
C GLN A 4 28.10 13.70 -14.12
N THR A 5 27.46 12.88 -14.94
CA THR A 5 25.99 12.89 -15.07
C THR A 5 25.40 12.40 -13.75
N SER A 6 25.04 13.33 -12.86
CA SER A 6 24.12 13.03 -11.77
C SER A 6 22.78 12.64 -12.41
N LYS A 7 22.52 11.34 -12.47
CA LYS A 7 21.29 10.77 -12.99
C LYS A 7 20.15 11.28 -12.11
N LYS A 8 19.43 12.29 -12.58
CA LYS A 8 18.22 12.82 -11.94
C LYS A 8 17.28 11.62 -11.74
N GLU A 9 17.09 11.16 -10.50
CA GLU A 9 16.17 10.05 -10.20
C GLU A 9 14.77 10.47 -10.64
N SER A 10 14.36 10.02 -11.82
CA SER A 10 12.99 10.13 -12.29
C SER A 10 12.12 9.39 -11.29
N LYS A 11 11.29 10.13 -10.54
CA LYS A 11 10.28 9.56 -9.64
C LYS A 11 9.40 8.63 -10.48
N ARG A 12 9.58 7.32 -10.31
CA ARG A 12 8.77 6.31 -11.01
C ARG A 12 7.32 6.51 -10.59
N ARG A 13 6.44 6.69 -11.58
CA ARG A 13 5.00 6.75 -11.37
C ARG A 13 4.44 5.33 -11.38
N ILE A 14 3.49 5.06 -10.50
CA ILE A 14 2.71 3.83 -10.49
C ILE A 14 1.79 3.80 -11.71
N GLN A 15 1.82 2.71 -12.47
CA GLN A 15 0.82 2.46 -13.52
C GLN A 15 -0.45 1.91 -12.87
N ILE A 16 -1.62 2.35 -13.36
CA ILE A 16 -2.92 1.85 -12.89
C ILE A 16 -3.69 1.31 -14.10
N ASP A 17 -3.90 0.00 -14.13
CA ASP A 17 -4.65 -0.69 -15.17
C ASP A 17 -6.03 -1.10 -14.64
N GLY A 18 -7.09 -0.87 -15.42
CA GLY A 18 -8.47 -1.07 -14.99
C GLY A 18 -9.46 0.01 -15.46
N SER A 19 -10.69 -0.13 -15.00
CA SER A 19 -11.83 0.75 -15.24
C SER A 19 -11.61 2.17 -14.71
N ALA A 20 -12.39 3.13 -15.21
CA ALA A 20 -12.31 4.52 -14.79
C ALA A 20 -12.60 4.68 -13.29
N GLU A 21 -13.63 3.98 -12.78
CA GLU A 21 -14.01 3.99 -11.37
C GLU A 21 -12.89 3.43 -10.48
N PHE A 22 -12.33 2.28 -10.86
CA PHE A 22 -11.20 1.68 -10.15
C PHE A 22 -10.00 2.62 -10.10
N LYS A 23 -9.65 3.24 -11.23
CA LYS A 23 -8.55 4.21 -11.32
C LYS A 23 -8.74 5.40 -10.37
N LEU A 24 -9.96 5.92 -10.22
CA LEU A 24 -10.26 7.00 -9.28
C LEU A 24 -10.04 6.56 -7.83
N LYS A 25 -10.52 5.38 -7.47
CA LYS A 25 -10.37 4.81 -6.12
C LYS A 25 -8.92 4.52 -5.75
N VAL A 26 -8.16 3.93 -6.68
CA VAL A 26 -6.71 3.71 -6.50
C VAL A 26 -5.97 5.03 -6.34
N LYS A 27 -6.29 6.07 -7.12
CA LYS A 27 -5.68 7.39 -6.96
C LYS A 27 -5.94 7.99 -5.57
N ALA A 28 -7.17 7.87 -5.07
CA ALA A 28 -7.50 8.33 -3.71
C ALA A 28 -6.65 7.60 -2.64
N ALA A 29 -6.45 6.30 -2.76
CA ALA A 29 -5.58 5.53 -1.87
C ALA A 29 -4.10 5.96 -1.99
N LEU A 30 -3.59 6.15 -3.22
CA LEU A 30 -2.21 6.63 -3.45
C LEU A 30 -1.98 8.04 -2.88
N ASP A 31 -2.98 8.91 -2.92
CA ASP A 31 -2.90 10.24 -2.32
C ASP A 31 -2.78 10.17 -0.79
N LEU A 32 -3.46 9.22 -0.14
CA LEU A 32 -3.31 8.97 1.30
C LEU A 32 -1.91 8.43 1.63
N ILE A 33 -1.40 7.49 0.83
CA ILE A 33 -0.01 7.00 0.93
C ILE A 33 0.99 8.16 0.85
N LYS A 34 0.76 9.09 -0.08
CA LYS A 34 1.59 10.29 -0.24
C LYS A 34 1.50 11.23 0.96
N LYS A 35 0.30 11.50 1.48
CA LYS A 35 0.09 12.32 2.68
C LYS A 35 0.76 11.73 3.93
N ALA A 36 0.77 10.41 4.07
CA ALA A 36 1.48 9.72 5.15
C ALA A 36 3.02 9.75 4.98
N GLY A 37 3.52 10.07 3.78
CA GLY A 37 4.95 10.11 3.45
C GLY A 37 5.53 8.74 3.08
N TYR A 38 4.72 7.83 2.55
CA TYR A 38 5.13 6.48 2.12
C TYR A 38 5.28 6.34 0.60
N TYR A 39 5.08 7.41 -0.18
CA TYR A 39 5.04 7.29 -1.65
C TYR A 39 6.36 6.83 -2.27
N ASP A 40 7.50 7.35 -1.77
CA ASP A 40 8.82 6.95 -2.28
C ASP A 40 9.14 5.49 -1.89
N PHE A 41 8.75 5.08 -0.69
CA PHE A 41 8.81 3.66 -0.29
C PHE A 41 7.94 2.79 -1.21
N PHE A 42 6.69 3.18 -1.43
CA PHE A 42 5.74 2.41 -2.22
C PHE A 42 6.20 2.22 -3.67
N THR A 43 6.64 3.30 -4.32
CA THR A 43 7.14 3.29 -5.71
C THR A 43 8.47 2.58 -5.91
N LYS A 44 9.22 2.34 -4.83
CA LYS A 44 10.42 1.50 -4.86
C LYS A 44 10.08 0.02 -5.10
N TYR A 45 8.98 -0.45 -4.53
CA TYR A 45 8.62 -1.88 -4.54
C TYR A 45 7.50 -2.25 -5.49
N ILE A 46 6.56 -1.35 -5.75
CA ILE A 46 5.40 -1.60 -6.62
C ILE A 46 5.51 -0.77 -7.89
N ARG A 47 5.20 -1.39 -9.03
CA ARG A 47 5.23 -0.76 -10.37
C ARG A 47 3.83 -0.50 -10.93
N GLU A 48 2.90 -1.40 -10.66
CA GLU A 48 1.56 -1.36 -11.25
C GLU A 48 0.51 -1.84 -10.25
N ILE A 49 -0.68 -1.25 -10.32
CA ILE A 49 -1.90 -1.74 -9.67
C ILE A 49 -2.89 -2.07 -10.78
N LYS A 50 -3.30 -3.33 -10.87
CA LYS A 50 -4.18 -3.85 -11.92
C LYS A 50 -5.51 -4.32 -11.35
N GLU A 51 -6.60 -3.89 -11.96
CA GLU A 51 -7.94 -4.38 -11.66
C GLU A 51 -8.11 -5.84 -12.12
N ILE A 52 -8.71 -6.66 -11.26
CA ILE A 52 -9.10 -8.04 -11.55
C ILE A 52 -10.44 -8.37 -10.90
N ASP A 53 -11.10 -9.43 -11.37
CA ASP A 53 -12.34 -9.94 -10.75
C ASP A 53 -12.08 -10.92 -9.59
N GLY A 54 -10.84 -11.38 -9.41
CA GLY A 54 -10.45 -12.37 -8.40
C GLY A 54 -10.02 -11.80 -7.05
N PHE A 55 -9.23 -12.57 -6.30
CA PHE A 55 -8.69 -12.14 -5.01
C PHE A 55 -7.53 -11.16 -5.17
N THR A 56 -7.55 -10.10 -4.35
CA THR A 56 -6.46 -9.13 -4.26
C THR A 56 -5.17 -9.79 -3.80
N GLN A 57 -4.10 -9.64 -4.57
CA GLN A 57 -2.83 -10.34 -4.37
C GLN A 57 -1.62 -9.52 -4.84
N LEU A 58 -0.46 -9.82 -4.28
CA LEU A 58 0.81 -9.36 -4.82
C LEU A 58 1.25 -10.33 -5.92
N ARG A 59 1.82 -9.80 -7.00
CA ARG A 59 2.52 -10.54 -8.04
C ARG A 59 4.00 -10.15 -7.96
N GLU A 60 4.77 -10.89 -7.19
CA GLU A 60 6.15 -10.57 -6.83
C GLU A 60 7.04 -10.50 -8.07
N ALA A 61 6.95 -11.50 -8.96
CA ALA A 61 7.73 -11.59 -10.19
C ALA A 61 7.55 -10.37 -11.13
N GLU A 62 6.41 -9.69 -11.03
CA GLU A 62 6.08 -8.54 -11.86
C GLU A 62 6.11 -7.21 -11.08
N ALA A 63 6.29 -7.25 -9.76
CA ALA A 63 6.14 -6.11 -8.85
C ALA A 63 4.76 -5.41 -8.98
N LYS A 64 3.68 -6.19 -9.11
CA LYS A 64 2.32 -5.68 -9.32
C LYS A 64 1.40 -6.04 -8.18
N ILE A 65 0.43 -5.16 -7.90
CA ILE A 65 -0.71 -5.50 -7.07
C ILE A 65 -1.89 -5.78 -7.99
N TRP A 66 -2.43 -6.98 -7.94
CA TRP A 66 -3.74 -7.26 -8.49
C TRP A 66 -4.77 -6.93 -7.42
N ALA A 67 -5.71 -6.03 -7.68
CA ALA A 67 -6.73 -5.65 -6.73
C ALA A 67 -8.11 -5.73 -7.35
N ASN A 68 -9.07 -6.27 -6.61
CA ASN A 68 -10.46 -6.24 -7.04
C ASN A 68 -11.14 -4.92 -6.70
N LYS A 69 -12.25 -4.65 -7.38
CA LYS A 69 -13.04 -3.43 -7.21
C LYS A 69 -13.55 -3.22 -5.78
N TYR A 70 -13.69 -4.29 -4.99
CA TYR A 70 -14.18 -4.23 -3.62
C TYR A 70 -13.08 -3.80 -2.64
N ALA A 71 -11.85 -4.25 -2.86
CA ALA A 71 -10.68 -3.92 -2.04
C ALA A 71 -10.25 -2.45 -2.14
N VAL A 72 -10.75 -1.71 -3.12
CA VAL A 72 -10.47 -0.28 -3.31
C VAL A 72 -11.64 0.63 -2.93
N GLN A 73 -12.77 0.09 -2.45
CA GLN A 73 -13.97 0.89 -2.12
C GLN A 73 -13.70 1.91 -1.02
N ASN A 74 -12.99 1.47 0.03
CA ASN A 74 -12.56 2.33 1.10
C ASN A 74 -11.10 2.77 0.83
N PRO A 75 -10.83 4.06 0.59
CA PRO A 75 -9.50 4.51 0.22
C PRO A 75 -8.48 4.37 1.36
N VAL A 76 -8.90 4.47 2.63
CA VAL A 76 -8.01 4.32 3.79
C VAL A 76 -7.60 2.86 3.95
N ASP A 77 -8.57 1.95 3.87
CA ASP A 77 -8.30 0.51 3.95
C ASP A 77 -7.44 0.04 2.78
N ALA A 78 -7.78 0.47 1.56
CA ALA A 78 -7.01 0.19 0.34
C ALA A 78 -5.57 0.69 0.45
N ALA A 79 -5.36 1.91 0.96
CA ALA A 79 -4.03 2.45 1.18
C ALA A 79 -3.21 1.60 2.17
N SER A 80 -3.83 1.16 3.27
CA SER A 80 -3.16 0.29 4.24
C SER A 80 -2.81 -1.08 3.65
N LEU A 81 -3.71 -1.66 2.85
CA LEU A 81 -3.50 -2.91 2.12
C LEU A 81 -2.35 -2.80 1.12
N PHE A 82 -2.28 -1.70 0.37
CA PHE A 82 -1.20 -1.46 -0.58
C PHE A 82 0.15 -1.34 0.11
N ILE A 83 0.23 -0.66 1.26
CA ILE A 83 1.46 -0.60 2.06
C ILE A 83 1.86 -1.98 2.58
N GLN A 84 0.91 -2.79 3.06
CA GLN A 84 1.16 -4.18 3.41
C GLN A 84 1.81 -4.95 2.25
N LYS A 85 1.22 -4.88 1.04
CA LYS A 85 1.76 -5.56 -0.15
C LYS A 85 3.15 -5.03 -0.56
N ALA A 86 3.42 -3.73 -0.39
CA ALA A 86 4.75 -3.18 -0.64
C ALA A 86 5.80 -3.71 0.36
N TYR A 87 5.44 -3.90 1.63
CA TYR A 87 6.31 -4.56 2.60
C TYR A 87 6.51 -6.04 2.28
N HIS A 88 5.48 -6.77 1.85
CA HIS A 88 5.64 -8.15 1.37
C HIS A 88 6.63 -8.24 0.21
N MET A 89 6.51 -7.33 -0.76
CA MET A 89 7.45 -7.27 -1.88
C MET A 89 8.88 -6.99 -1.41
N LYS A 90 9.06 -6.12 -0.40
CA LYS A 90 10.36 -5.91 0.24
C LYS A 90 10.90 -7.20 0.87
N GLU A 91 10.09 -7.91 1.65
CA GLU A 91 10.51 -9.15 2.31
C GLU A 91 10.86 -10.25 1.31
N TYR A 92 10.07 -10.38 0.23
CA TYR A 92 10.36 -11.27 -0.89
C TYR A 92 11.74 -10.99 -1.50
N LEU A 93 12.03 -9.72 -1.81
CA LEU A 93 13.33 -9.31 -2.37
C LEU A 93 14.49 -9.49 -1.37
N GLU A 94 14.24 -9.41 -0.07
CA GLU A 94 15.22 -9.65 1.00
C GLU A 94 15.41 -11.15 1.31
N GLY A 95 14.67 -12.05 0.65
CA GLY A 95 14.75 -13.50 0.92
C GLY A 95 14.21 -13.90 2.30
N LYS A 96 13.42 -13.03 2.95
CA LYS A 96 12.79 -13.34 4.23
C LYS A 96 11.61 -14.28 4.03
N LEU A 97 11.35 -15.13 5.02
CA LEU A 97 10.16 -15.97 5.04
C LEU A 97 8.90 -15.10 5.14
N TYR A 98 8.21 -14.93 4.01
CA TYR A 98 7.05 -14.03 3.86
C TYR A 98 5.70 -14.77 3.88
N TYR A 99 5.72 -16.05 4.30
CA TYR A 99 4.52 -16.88 4.49
C TYR A 99 4.51 -17.49 5.90
N GLY A 100 3.33 -17.92 6.36
CA GLY A 100 3.09 -18.46 7.70
C GLY A 100 2.68 -17.40 8.73
N GLY A 101 2.33 -17.83 9.95
CA GLY A 101 1.75 -16.96 10.98
C GLY A 101 2.61 -15.76 11.37
N ASP A 102 3.93 -15.93 11.43
CA ASP A 102 4.84 -14.81 11.71
C ASP A 102 4.89 -13.77 10.59
N ALA A 103 4.77 -14.19 9.33
CA ALA A 103 4.70 -13.26 8.21
C ALA A 103 3.38 -12.50 8.21
N GLU A 104 2.26 -13.19 8.49
CA GLU A 104 0.95 -12.57 8.62
C GLU A 104 0.96 -11.50 9.73
N ARG A 105 1.49 -11.83 10.91
CA ARG A 105 1.63 -10.90 12.04
C ARG A 105 2.42 -9.65 11.66
N ARG A 106 3.63 -9.80 11.10
CA ARG A 106 4.44 -8.65 10.63
C ARG A 106 3.70 -7.82 9.60
N SER A 107 2.91 -8.45 8.74
CA SER A 107 2.14 -7.74 7.72
C SER A 107 1.03 -6.88 8.31
N VAL A 108 0.33 -7.39 9.33
CA VAL A 108 -0.72 -6.67 10.05
C VAL A 108 -0.12 -5.49 10.82
N GLU A 109 1.03 -5.69 11.46
CA GLU A 109 1.78 -4.61 12.12
C GLU A 109 2.07 -3.46 11.14
N LYS A 110 2.45 -3.75 9.89
CA LYS A 110 2.69 -2.71 8.88
C LYS A 110 1.44 -1.96 8.42
N ARG A 111 0.26 -2.58 8.48
CA ARG A 111 -1.01 -1.87 8.27
C ARG A 111 -1.29 -0.92 9.44
N ILE A 112 -1.12 -1.39 10.67
CA ILE A 112 -1.35 -0.61 11.90
C ILE A 112 -0.42 0.61 11.93
N GLU A 113 0.89 0.41 11.72
CA GLU A 113 1.89 1.50 11.66
C GLU A 113 1.51 2.56 10.61
N PHE A 114 1.03 2.14 9.44
CA PHE A 114 0.60 3.05 8.40
C PHE A 114 -0.63 3.86 8.82
N LEU A 115 -1.64 3.21 9.39
CA LEU A 115 -2.89 3.85 9.82
C LEU A 115 -2.64 4.87 10.93
N GLU A 116 -1.80 4.55 11.91
CA GLU A 116 -1.42 5.49 12.98
C GLU A 116 -0.75 6.73 12.41
N LYS A 117 0.19 6.54 11.47
CA LYS A 117 0.92 7.64 10.84
C LYS A 117 0.03 8.47 9.92
N LEU A 118 -0.89 7.83 9.18
CA LEU A 118 -1.86 8.53 8.36
C LEU A 118 -2.80 9.38 9.22
N ARG A 119 -3.31 8.83 10.34
CA ARG A 119 -4.14 9.55 11.30
C ARG A 119 -3.45 10.79 11.84
N GLN A 120 -2.18 10.68 12.23
CA GLN A 120 -1.40 11.81 12.78
C GLN A 120 -1.12 12.91 11.74
N LYS A 121 -0.90 12.54 10.47
CA LYS A 121 -0.47 13.48 9.42
C LYS A 121 -1.62 14.09 8.62
N CYS A 122 -2.75 13.41 8.52
CA CYS A 122 -3.86 13.87 7.70
C CYS A 122 -4.75 14.83 8.49
N ARG A 123 -4.97 16.04 7.96
CA ARG A 123 -5.86 17.03 8.58
C ARG A 123 -7.35 16.73 8.41
N SER A 124 -7.71 15.77 7.55
CA SER A 124 -9.12 15.40 7.32
C SER A 124 -9.65 14.58 8.49
N ARG A 125 -10.73 15.07 9.11
CA ARG A 125 -11.40 14.39 10.23
C ARG A 125 -12.04 13.07 9.79
N GLU A 126 -12.55 13.00 8.55
CA GLU A 126 -13.10 11.78 7.96
C GLU A 126 -12.03 10.68 7.85
N VAL A 127 -10.85 11.03 7.30
CA VAL A 127 -9.72 10.08 7.19
C VAL A 127 -9.24 9.64 8.57
N ALA A 128 -9.17 10.56 9.53
CA ALA A 128 -8.75 10.24 10.90
C ALA A 128 -9.73 9.27 11.59
N ASN A 129 -11.04 9.56 11.52
CA ASN A 129 -12.08 8.70 12.08
C ASN A 129 -12.05 7.30 11.43
N GLU A 130 -11.83 7.23 10.12
CA GLU A 130 -11.76 5.95 9.43
C GLU A 130 -10.50 5.16 9.80
N CYS A 131 -9.36 5.84 10.01
CA CYS A 131 -8.16 5.19 10.56
C CYS A 131 -8.45 4.61 11.96
N GLU A 132 -9.14 5.35 12.83
CA GLU A 132 -9.51 4.87 14.17
C GLU A 132 -10.43 3.66 14.13
N ARG A 133 -11.44 3.69 13.26
CA ARG A 133 -12.36 2.57 13.05
C ARG A 133 -11.60 1.31 12.63
N LEU A 134 -10.72 1.43 11.65
CA LEU A 134 -9.90 0.30 11.17
C LEU A 134 -8.95 -0.20 12.25
N LEU A 135 -8.22 0.69 12.94
CA LEU A 135 -7.31 0.34 14.02
C LEU A 135 -8.01 -0.46 15.14
N LYS A 136 -9.24 -0.07 15.49
CA LYS A 136 -10.06 -0.81 16.46
C LYS A 136 -10.38 -2.21 15.96
N SER A 137 -10.82 -2.36 14.70
CA SER A 137 -11.11 -3.67 14.11
C SER A 137 -9.88 -4.59 14.08
N TRP A 138 -8.68 -4.05 13.84
CA TRP A 138 -7.44 -4.84 13.88
C TRP A 138 -7.07 -5.29 15.29
N ASN A 139 -7.24 -4.44 16.30
CA ASN A 139 -7.05 -4.86 17.70
C ASN A 139 -8.02 -6.00 18.07
N ASP A 140 -9.31 -5.83 17.76
CA ASP A 140 -10.33 -6.84 18.08
C ASP A 140 -10.06 -8.17 17.35
N SER A 141 -9.43 -8.15 16.17
CA SER A 141 -9.06 -9.36 15.40
C SER A 141 -7.77 -10.03 15.87
N VAL A 142 -6.83 -9.30 16.48
CA VAL A 142 -5.57 -9.84 17.01
C VAL A 142 -5.77 -10.56 18.35
N PHE A 143 -6.86 -10.26 19.05
CA PHE A 143 -7.25 -10.91 20.31
C PHE A 143 -8.30 -12.02 20.16
N LEU A 144 -8.59 -12.45 18.92
CA LEU A 144 -9.41 -13.62 18.58
C LEU A 144 -8.52 -14.77 18.11
#